data_AF-A0A497GNJ5-F1
#
_entry.id   AF-A0A497GNJ5-F1
#
_cell.length_a   1.000
_cell.length_b   1.000
_cell.length_c   1.000
_cell.angle_alpha   90.00
_cell.angle_beta   90.00
_cell.angle_gamma   90.00
#
_symmetry.space_group_name_H-M   'P 1'
#
loop_
_entity.id
_entity.type
_entity.pdbx_description
1 polymer ?
#
loop_
_entity_poly.entity_id
_entity_poly.type
_entity_poly.pdbx_seq_one_letter_code
_entity_poly.pdbx_strand_id
1 'polypeptide(L)'
;MIALVLMTLVASTFMPSYAGELACLVLRRSRAYDILVPYERIIKLSATQALELDVADYRETLLAYYRLAYDSMLHNRLEDCARYIGIMLALMLKAKGYGEELGPQLLSLLERLDWGSIKLYNEEPRKLIDYWLSYKPKNLEEFAYTYTSIALSLLDQLPSDAFIRILHTPKLRELYIASLVMIVVTSAYFVIKRVRAEAGGVKYEGYR
;
A
#
# COMPACT_ATOMS: atom_id res chain seq x y z
N MET A 1 22.32 -32.43 -0.27
CA MET A 1 22.95 -31.09 -0.23
C MET A 1 22.01 -29.97 -0.66
N ILE A 2 21.25 -30.08 -1.76
CA ILE A 2 20.32 -29.01 -2.22
C ILE A 2 19.21 -28.72 -1.19
N ALA A 3 18.65 -29.75 -0.54
CA ALA A 3 17.64 -29.56 0.52
C ALA A 3 18.19 -28.86 1.78
N LEU A 4 19.49 -29.04 2.08
CA LEU A 4 20.14 -28.39 3.22
C LEU A 4 20.40 -26.90 2.90
N VAL A 5 20.78 -26.59 1.65
CA VAL A 5 20.97 -25.21 1.17
C VAL A 5 19.63 -24.45 1.09
N LEU A 6 18.54 -25.13 0.69
CA LEU A 6 17.20 -24.53 0.74
C LEU A 6 16.73 -24.29 2.18
N MET A 7 16.98 -25.22 3.10
CA MET A 7 16.65 -25.01 4.51
C MET A 7 17.49 -23.89 5.15
N THR A 8 18.77 -23.75 4.79
CA THR A 8 19.59 -22.62 5.27
C THR A 8 19.20 -21.29 4.63
N LEU A 9 18.66 -21.27 3.40
CA LEU A 9 18.11 -20.04 2.79
C LEU A 9 16.78 -19.61 3.43
N VAL A 10 15.93 -20.56 3.83
CA VAL A 10 14.69 -20.28 4.56
C VAL A 10 15.00 -19.85 6.01
N ALA A 11 16.11 -20.36 6.58
CA ALA A 11 16.58 -20.08 7.93
C ALA A 11 17.63 -18.97 8.03
N SER A 12 17.98 -18.26 6.95
CA SER A 12 18.66 -16.98 7.09
C SER A 12 17.65 -16.04 7.73
N THR A 13 17.76 -15.85 9.04
CA THR A 13 16.98 -14.87 9.78
C THR A 13 17.32 -13.51 9.19
N PHE A 14 16.55 -13.08 8.19
CA PHE A 14 16.61 -11.73 7.69
C PHE A 14 16.37 -10.82 8.89
N MET A 15 17.43 -10.18 9.37
CA MET A 15 17.33 -9.14 10.38
C MET A 15 17.02 -7.85 9.62
N PRO A 16 15.78 -7.34 9.72
CA PRO A 16 15.43 -6.08 9.09
C PRO A 16 16.26 -4.95 9.71
N SER A 17 16.61 -3.97 8.88
CA SER A 17 17.15 -2.69 9.35
C SER A 17 16.11 -1.97 10.22
N TYR A 18 16.57 -1.05 11.07
CA TYR A 18 15.67 -0.16 11.79
C TYR A 18 14.87 0.72 10.82
N ALA A 19 15.45 1.14 9.69
CA ALA A 19 14.69 1.80 8.62
C ALA A 19 13.51 0.95 8.12
N GLY A 20 13.70 -0.36 7.97
CA GLY A 20 12.64 -1.30 7.59
C GLY A 20 11.53 -1.39 8.65
N GLU A 21 11.89 -1.45 9.93
CA GLU A 21 10.91 -1.45 11.02
C GLU A 21 10.14 -0.12 11.08
N LEU A 22 10.84 1.01 10.94
CA LEU A 22 10.22 2.35 10.87
C LEU A 22 9.24 2.47 9.71
N ALA A 23 9.61 1.99 8.52
CA ALA A 23 8.75 1.98 7.34
C ALA A 23 7.47 1.17 7.58
N CYS A 24 7.58 -0.01 8.20
CA CYS A 24 6.43 -0.84 8.53
C CYS A 24 5.56 -0.23 9.63
N LEU A 25 6.16 0.44 10.61
CA LEU A 25 5.43 1.13 11.68
C LEU A 25 4.57 2.26 11.10
N VAL A 26 5.12 3.07 10.19
CA VAL A 26 4.35 4.08 9.46
C VAL A 26 3.27 3.42 8.60
N LEU A 27 3.61 2.37 7.84
CA LEU A 27 2.65 1.68 6.98
C LEU A 27 1.43 1.15 7.75
N ARG A 28 1.64 0.58 8.96
CA ARG A 28 0.59 0.10 9.87
C ARG A 28 -0.48 1.13 10.20
N ARG A 29 -0.19 2.42 9.99
CA ARG A 29 -1.07 3.55 10.30
C ARG A 29 -1.65 4.20 9.05
N SER A 30 -1.36 3.65 7.86
CA SER A 30 -1.90 4.12 6.58
C SER A 30 -3.09 3.27 6.11
N ARG A 31 -3.92 3.82 5.22
CA ARG A 31 -5.00 3.06 4.53
C ARG A 31 -4.49 1.93 3.65
N ALA A 32 -3.21 1.95 3.27
CA ALA A 32 -2.61 0.90 2.46
C ALA A 32 -2.23 -0.34 3.28
N TYR A 33 -2.31 -0.27 4.62
CA TYR A 33 -1.88 -1.35 5.51
C TYR A 33 -2.54 -2.68 5.17
N ASP A 34 -3.86 -2.76 5.21
CA ASP A 34 -4.60 -4.02 5.06
C ASP A 34 -4.29 -4.76 3.76
N ILE A 35 -3.91 -4.01 2.72
CA ILE A 35 -3.56 -4.54 1.40
C ILE A 35 -2.11 -5.02 1.36
N LEU A 36 -1.23 -4.37 2.10
CA LEU A 36 0.22 -4.58 2.05
C LEU A 36 0.78 -5.40 3.22
N VAL A 37 -0.02 -5.71 4.25
CA VAL A 37 0.32 -6.64 5.35
C VAL A 37 1.01 -7.92 4.87
N PRO A 38 0.52 -8.63 3.83
CA PRO A 38 1.15 -9.86 3.38
C PRO A 38 2.58 -9.68 2.85
N TYR A 39 2.94 -8.45 2.49
CA TYR A 39 4.23 -8.09 1.89
C TYR A 39 5.16 -7.35 2.87
N GLU A 40 4.89 -7.39 4.19
CA GLU A 40 5.71 -6.72 5.22
C GLU A 40 7.20 -7.05 5.08
N ARG A 41 7.55 -8.33 4.83
CA ARG A 41 8.94 -8.77 4.62
C ARG A 41 9.60 -8.08 3.43
N ILE A 42 8.86 -7.85 2.35
CA ILE A 42 9.37 -7.21 1.13
C ILE A 42 9.62 -5.74 1.39
N ILE A 43 8.72 -5.06 2.11
CA ILE A 43 8.92 -3.66 2.53
C ILE A 43 10.19 -3.54 3.36
N LYS A 44 10.36 -4.38 4.38
CA LYS A 44 11.55 -4.36 5.24
C LYS A 44 12.84 -4.63 4.47
N LEU A 45 12.85 -5.64 3.60
CA LEU A 45 14.01 -5.97 2.77
C LEU A 45 14.40 -4.82 1.84
N SER A 46 13.40 -4.26 1.15
CA SER A 46 13.63 -3.20 0.17
C SER A 46 14.05 -1.89 0.83
N ALA A 47 13.52 -1.60 2.02
CA ALA A 47 13.97 -0.49 2.86
C ALA A 47 15.43 -0.65 3.29
N THR A 48 15.84 -1.84 3.75
CA THR A 48 17.25 -2.12 4.08
C THR A 48 18.16 -1.89 2.88
N GLN A 49 17.81 -2.46 1.71
CA GLN A 49 18.61 -2.32 0.49
C GLN A 49 18.69 -0.85 0.02
N ALA A 50 17.64 -0.07 0.22
CA ALA A 50 17.60 1.33 -0.17
C ALA A 50 18.61 2.20 0.59
N LEU A 51 19.01 1.81 1.80
CA LEU A 51 20.04 2.54 2.55
C LEU A 51 21.41 2.51 1.86
N GLU A 52 21.69 1.48 1.06
CA GLU A 52 22.95 1.32 0.32
C GLU A 52 22.96 2.10 -1.01
N LEU A 53 21.79 2.54 -1.51
CA LEU A 53 21.70 3.23 -2.80
C LEU A 53 22.35 4.60 -2.76
N ASP A 54 23.30 4.87 -3.65
CA ASP A 54 23.81 6.23 -3.84
C ASP A 54 22.80 7.04 -4.66
N VAL A 55 22.33 8.17 -4.11
CA VAL A 55 21.24 8.96 -4.69
C VAL A 55 21.75 10.36 -5.01
N ALA A 56 21.87 10.65 -6.31
CA ALA A 56 22.31 11.95 -6.80
C ALA A 56 21.24 13.04 -6.62
N ASP A 57 19.98 12.73 -6.92
CA ASP A 57 18.84 13.65 -6.78
C ASP A 57 17.71 12.98 -5.99
N TYR A 58 17.59 13.31 -4.71
CA TYR A 58 16.55 12.77 -3.84
C TYR A 58 15.14 13.18 -4.28
N ARG A 59 14.95 14.35 -4.88
CA ARG A 59 13.64 14.84 -5.26
C ARG A 59 13.06 13.98 -6.38
N GLU A 60 13.79 13.85 -7.47
CA GLU A 60 13.34 13.07 -8.62
C GLU A 60 13.26 11.57 -8.28
N THR A 61 14.19 11.06 -7.45
CA THR A 61 14.19 9.66 -7.04
C THR A 61 12.98 9.31 -6.17
N LEU A 62 12.66 10.13 -5.17
CA LEU A 62 11.48 9.91 -4.32
C LEU A 62 10.18 9.99 -5.13
N LEU A 63 10.09 10.96 -6.06
CA LEU A 63 8.94 11.09 -6.95
C LEU A 63 8.79 9.89 -7.89
N ALA A 64 9.89 9.38 -8.43
CA ALA A 64 9.88 8.21 -9.27
C ALA A 64 9.36 6.98 -8.51
N TYR A 65 9.90 6.71 -7.31
CA TYR A 65 9.43 5.58 -6.50
C TYR A 65 7.98 5.74 -6.03
N TYR A 66 7.54 6.96 -5.72
CA TYR A 66 6.13 7.24 -5.43
C TYR A 66 5.23 6.87 -6.63
N ARG A 67 5.59 7.33 -7.85
CA ARG A 67 4.82 7.02 -9.07
C ARG A 67 4.80 5.53 -9.38
N LEU A 68 5.93 4.85 -9.20
CA LEU A 68 6.04 3.40 -9.39
C LEU A 68 5.16 2.65 -8.37
N ALA A 69 5.16 3.07 -7.10
CA ALA A 69 4.28 2.51 -6.08
C ALA A 69 2.80 2.73 -6.43
N TYR A 70 2.44 3.95 -6.81
CA TYR A 70 1.07 4.32 -7.21
C TYR A 70 0.59 3.47 -8.38
N ASP A 71 1.37 3.39 -9.46
CA ASP A 71 1.02 2.63 -10.66
C ASP A 71 0.96 1.11 -10.39
N SER A 72 1.87 0.60 -9.57
CA SER A 72 1.86 -0.82 -9.17
C SER A 72 0.63 -1.15 -8.33
N MET A 73 0.25 -0.26 -7.40
CA MET A 73 -0.96 -0.41 -6.60
C MET A 73 -2.21 -0.36 -7.47
N LEU A 74 -2.29 0.60 -8.39
CA LEU A 74 -3.43 0.75 -9.31
C LEU A 74 -3.68 -0.51 -10.14
N HIS A 75 -2.61 -1.16 -10.61
CA HIS A 75 -2.66 -2.37 -11.43
C HIS A 75 -2.56 -3.67 -10.62
N ASN A 76 -2.80 -3.61 -9.31
CA ASN A 76 -2.80 -4.76 -8.39
C ASN A 76 -1.49 -5.57 -8.38
N ARG A 77 -0.35 -4.95 -8.71
CA ARG A 77 1.02 -5.48 -8.57
C ARG A 77 1.53 -5.17 -7.16
N LEU A 78 0.91 -5.80 -6.17
CA LEU A 78 1.09 -5.44 -4.76
C LEU A 78 2.50 -5.71 -4.22
N GLU A 79 3.18 -6.74 -4.72
CA GLU A 79 4.57 -7.03 -4.38
C GLU A 79 5.52 -5.91 -4.85
N ASP A 80 5.37 -5.44 -6.09
CA ASP A 80 6.17 -4.34 -6.62
C ASP A 80 5.85 -3.03 -5.87
N CYS A 81 4.56 -2.79 -5.57
CA CYS A 81 4.15 -1.67 -4.74
C CYS A 81 4.83 -1.69 -3.36
N ALA A 82 4.80 -2.84 -2.68
CA ALA A 82 5.44 -3.04 -1.39
C ALA A 82 6.95 -2.76 -1.45
N ARG A 83 7.63 -3.23 -2.50
CA ARG A 83 9.04 -2.95 -2.77
C ARG A 83 9.31 -1.45 -2.90
N TYR A 84 8.56 -0.75 -3.75
CA TYR A 84 8.76 0.67 -4.00
C TYR A 84 8.43 1.54 -2.79
N ILE A 85 7.43 1.18 -1.99
CA ILE A 85 7.13 1.86 -0.73
C ILE A 85 8.27 1.72 0.26
N GLY A 86 8.80 0.50 0.44
CA GLY A 86 9.94 0.26 1.33
C GLY A 86 11.14 1.13 0.94
N ILE A 87 11.46 1.17 -0.36
CA ILE A 87 12.55 2.02 -0.88
C ILE A 87 12.27 3.49 -0.62
N MET A 88 11.08 3.98 -0.99
CA MET A 88 10.71 5.40 -0.84
C MET A 88 10.83 5.86 0.62
N LEU A 89 10.27 5.11 1.57
CA LEU A 89 10.28 5.47 2.99
C LEU A 89 11.71 5.48 3.56
N ALA A 90 12.55 4.50 3.21
CA ALA A 90 13.94 4.48 3.63
C ALA A 90 14.75 5.64 3.01
N LEU A 91 14.52 5.96 1.73
CA LEU A 91 15.17 7.09 1.08
C LEU A 91 14.74 8.44 1.68
N MET A 92 13.49 8.56 2.15
CA MET A 92 13.05 9.76 2.88
C MET A 92 13.86 9.96 4.16
N LEU A 93 14.09 8.89 4.93
CA LEU A 93 14.96 8.92 6.11
C LEU A 93 16.39 9.29 5.71
N LYS A 94 16.95 8.60 4.72
CA LYS A 94 18.33 8.81 4.24
C LYS A 94 18.57 10.24 3.75
N ALA A 95 17.58 10.86 3.09
CA ALA A 95 17.64 12.25 2.63
C ALA A 95 17.87 13.27 3.76
N LYS A 96 17.63 12.87 5.03
CA LYS A 96 17.88 13.69 6.23
C LYS A 96 19.10 13.25 7.03
N GLY A 97 19.97 12.44 6.43
CA GLY A 97 21.18 11.97 7.09
C GLY A 97 20.91 10.89 8.14
N TYR A 98 19.78 10.18 8.05
CA TYR A 98 19.54 9.01 8.87
C TYR A 98 20.64 7.96 8.67
N GLY A 99 21.14 7.42 9.78
CA GLY A 99 21.95 6.22 9.84
C GLY A 99 21.36 5.23 10.84
N GLU A 100 21.66 3.94 10.67
CA GLU A 100 21.11 2.85 11.49
C GLU A 100 21.40 3.01 12.99
N GLU A 101 22.46 3.74 13.36
CA GLU A 101 22.79 4.07 14.76
C GLU A 101 21.68 4.88 15.46
N LEU A 102 20.95 5.73 14.71
CA LEU A 102 19.81 6.49 15.21
C LEU A 102 18.51 5.66 15.25
N GLY A 103 18.52 4.48 14.62
CA GLY A 103 17.38 3.59 14.47
C GLY A 103 16.65 3.25 15.78
N PRO A 104 17.34 2.77 16.83
CA PRO A 104 16.68 2.41 18.09
C PRO A 104 15.95 3.58 18.76
N GLN A 105 16.57 4.77 18.75
CA GLN A 105 16.01 5.97 19.37
C GLN A 105 14.77 6.44 18.60
N LEU A 106 14.89 6.49 17.27
CA LEU A 106 13.80 6.90 16.41
C LEU A 106 12.63 5.91 16.45
N LEU A 107 12.92 4.61 16.47
CA LEU A 107 11.90 3.57 16.59
C LEU A 107 11.13 3.71 17.91
N SER A 108 11.84 3.90 19.03
CA SER A 108 11.21 4.11 20.33
C SER A 108 10.34 5.37 20.36
N LEU A 109 10.74 6.45 19.67
CA LEU A 109 9.93 7.66 19.54
C LEU A 109 8.67 7.42 18.73
N LEU A 110 8.75 6.74 17.58
CA LEU A 110 7.58 6.44 16.75
C LEU A 110 6.59 5.51 17.47
N GLU A 111 7.07 4.53 18.23
CA GLU A 111 6.21 3.65 19.03
C GLU A 111 5.39 4.41 20.09
N ARG A 112 5.95 5.49 20.64
CA ARG A 112 5.31 6.32 21.68
C ARG A 112 4.57 7.54 21.13
N LEU A 113 4.63 7.77 19.83
CA LEU A 113 4.08 8.96 19.19
C LEU A 113 2.55 8.97 19.32
N ASP A 114 1.96 10.13 19.60
CA ASP A 114 0.50 10.29 19.57
C ASP A 114 0.01 10.37 18.12
N TRP A 115 -0.34 9.21 17.57
CA TRP A 115 -0.82 9.04 16.20
C TRP A 115 -2.08 9.85 15.89
N GLY A 116 -2.91 10.15 16.88
CA GLY A 116 -4.12 10.96 16.70
C GLY A 116 -3.83 12.43 16.41
N SER A 117 -2.65 12.91 16.82
CA SER A 117 -2.21 14.29 16.64
C SER A 117 -1.50 14.54 15.30
N ILE A 118 -1.25 13.50 14.49
CA ILE A 118 -0.48 13.62 13.26
C ILE A 118 -1.29 14.34 12.19
N LYS A 119 -0.74 15.43 11.67
CA LYS A 119 -1.37 16.20 10.60
C LYS A 119 -1.12 15.54 9.25
N LEU A 120 -2.20 15.11 8.60
CA LEU A 120 -2.18 14.69 7.19
C LEU A 120 -2.36 15.91 6.29
N TYR A 121 -1.51 15.99 5.27
CA TYR A 121 -1.53 17.06 4.28
C TYR A 121 -2.20 16.56 2.99
N ASN A 122 -3.13 17.34 2.48
CA ASN A 122 -3.79 17.07 1.19
C ASN A 122 -3.15 17.89 0.07
N GLU A 123 -1.82 17.84 -0.03
CA GLU A 123 -1.05 18.48 -1.10
C GLU A 123 -0.53 17.45 -2.09
N GLU A 124 -0.18 17.90 -3.30
CA GLU A 124 0.40 17.05 -4.32
C GLU A 124 1.70 16.38 -3.83
N PRO A 125 1.98 15.13 -4.21
CA PRO A 125 3.17 14.39 -3.78
C PRO A 125 4.48 15.14 -3.98
N ARG A 126 4.57 15.92 -5.07
CA ARG A 126 5.72 16.78 -5.36
C ARG A 126 5.93 17.86 -4.29
N LYS A 127 4.87 18.54 -3.87
CA LYS A 127 4.96 19.57 -2.83
C LYS A 127 5.30 18.96 -1.48
N LEU A 128 4.75 17.79 -1.16
CA LEU A 128 5.07 17.05 0.07
C LEU A 128 6.55 16.65 0.12
N ILE A 129 7.09 16.12 -0.99
CA ILE A 129 8.51 15.76 -1.10
C ILE A 129 9.39 17.01 -1.06
N ASP A 130 9.03 18.09 -1.76
CA ASP A 130 9.77 19.36 -1.75
C ASP A 130 9.81 19.97 -0.33
N TYR A 131 8.67 19.94 0.36
CA TYR A 131 8.57 20.35 1.77
C TYR A 131 9.47 19.48 2.65
N TRP A 132 9.37 18.15 2.52
CA TRP A 132 10.24 17.25 3.27
C TRP A 132 11.70 17.57 3.05
N LEU A 133 12.16 17.69 1.80
CA LEU A 133 13.57 17.92 1.48
C LEU A 133 14.09 19.28 1.96
N SER A 134 13.27 20.34 1.91
CA SER A 134 13.64 21.68 2.39
C SER A 134 13.61 21.83 3.91
N TYR A 135 12.78 21.03 4.59
CA TYR A 135 12.57 21.11 6.03
C TYR A 135 13.82 20.71 6.84
N LYS A 136 14.14 21.44 7.91
CA LYS A 136 15.27 21.13 8.81
C LYS A 136 14.74 20.86 10.23
N PRO A 137 14.74 19.59 10.69
CA PRO A 137 14.26 19.26 12.03
C PRO A 137 15.21 19.85 13.09
N LYS A 138 14.68 20.40 14.18
CA LYS A 138 15.50 20.91 15.29
C LYS A 138 15.92 19.81 16.27
N ASN A 139 15.09 18.79 16.40
CA ASN A 139 15.32 17.64 17.28
C ASN A 139 14.76 16.35 16.65
N LEU A 140 15.03 15.22 17.30
CA LEU A 140 14.64 13.90 16.80
C LEU A 140 13.12 13.66 16.84
N GLU A 141 12.41 14.31 17.77
CA GLU A 141 10.94 14.22 17.87
C GLU A 141 10.25 14.95 16.72
N GLU A 142 10.70 16.16 16.39
CA GLU A 142 10.20 16.96 15.27
C GLU A 142 10.50 16.26 13.95
N PHE A 143 11.66 15.60 13.86
CA PHE A 143 12.00 14.71 12.75
C PHE A 143 11.02 13.54 12.64
N ALA A 144 10.81 12.80 13.73
CA ALA A 144 9.89 11.66 13.77
C ALA A 144 8.46 12.06 13.38
N TYR A 145 7.95 13.15 13.95
CA TYR A 145 6.61 13.65 13.70
C TYR A 145 6.44 14.11 12.24
N THR A 146 7.39 14.89 11.72
CA THR A 146 7.31 15.39 10.34
C THR A 146 7.51 14.27 9.32
N TYR A 147 8.46 13.36 9.57
CA TYR A 147 8.66 12.16 8.74
C TYR A 147 7.36 11.38 8.62
N THR A 148 6.74 11.06 9.76
CA THR A 148 5.51 10.28 9.81
C THR A 148 4.35 11.03 9.14
N SER A 149 4.23 12.34 9.36
CA SER A 149 3.20 13.17 8.74
C SER A 149 3.29 13.14 7.21
N ILE A 150 4.48 13.35 6.65
CA ILE A 150 4.68 13.36 5.19
C ILE A 150 4.56 11.96 4.62
N ALA A 151 5.16 10.96 5.25
CA ALA A 151 5.09 9.58 4.80
C ALA A 151 3.64 9.07 4.79
N LEU A 152 2.87 9.30 5.85
CA LEU A 152 1.44 8.96 5.88
C LEU A 152 0.66 9.73 4.84
N SER A 153 0.93 11.03 4.64
CA SER A 153 0.25 11.82 3.62
C SER A 153 0.47 11.27 2.21
N LEU A 154 1.69 10.79 1.91
CA LEU A 154 1.98 10.13 0.63
C LEU A 154 1.27 8.78 0.51
N LEU A 155 1.32 7.95 1.57
CA LEU A 155 0.69 6.63 1.57
C LEU A 155 -0.84 6.70 1.48
N ASP A 156 -1.47 7.71 2.10
CA ASP A 156 -2.93 7.89 2.09
C ASP A 156 -3.47 8.27 0.71
N GLN A 157 -2.60 8.81 -0.16
CA GLN A 157 -2.93 9.16 -1.54
C GLN A 157 -2.82 7.97 -2.51
N LEU A 158 -2.34 6.80 -2.08
CA LEU A 158 -2.27 5.60 -2.92
C LEU A 158 -3.68 5.03 -3.21
N PRO A 159 -3.91 4.42 -4.39
CA PRO A 159 -5.20 3.88 -4.78
C PRO A 159 -5.50 2.56 -4.04
N SER A 160 -5.89 2.68 -2.77
CA SER A 160 -6.22 1.56 -1.87
C SER A 160 -7.63 1.01 -2.06
N ASP A 161 -8.48 1.70 -2.82
CA ASP A 161 -9.83 1.22 -3.13
C ASP A 161 -9.78 -0.04 -4.04
N ALA A 162 -10.38 -1.13 -3.56
CA ALA A 162 -10.37 -2.41 -4.27
C ALA A 162 -11.13 -2.37 -5.60
N PHE A 163 -12.22 -1.60 -5.69
CA PHE A 163 -13.01 -1.46 -6.91
C PHE A 163 -12.20 -0.71 -7.98
N ILE A 164 -11.53 0.38 -7.61
CA ILE A 164 -10.65 1.12 -8.54
C ILE A 164 -9.56 0.19 -9.07
N ARG A 165 -8.90 -0.60 -8.21
CA ARG A 165 -7.86 -1.56 -8.65
C ARG A 165 -8.40 -2.66 -9.57
N ILE A 166 -9.57 -3.21 -9.27
CA ILE A 166 -10.21 -4.25 -10.11
C ILE A 166 -10.47 -3.70 -11.52
N LEU A 167 -11.00 -2.48 -11.63
CA LEU A 167 -11.27 -1.85 -12.93
C LEU A 167 -10.00 -1.58 -13.76
N HIS A 168 -8.88 -1.31 -13.10
CA HIS A 168 -7.61 -1.04 -13.78
C HIS A 168 -6.80 -2.30 -14.10
N THR A 169 -7.21 -3.47 -13.61
CA THR A 169 -6.55 -4.74 -13.88
C THR A 169 -7.33 -5.52 -14.95
N PRO A 170 -6.85 -5.66 -16.21
CA PRO A 170 -7.66 -6.17 -17.33
C PRO A 170 -8.35 -7.51 -17.05
N LYS A 171 -7.61 -8.50 -16.54
CA LYS A 171 -8.16 -9.83 -16.21
C LYS A 171 -9.23 -9.79 -15.12
N LEU A 172 -9.04 -8.96 -14.08
CA LEU A 172 -10.00 -8.83 -12.98
C LEU A 172 -11.24 -8.06 -13.43
N ARG A 173 -11.05 -7.01 -14.24
CA ARG A 173 -12.13 -6.24 -14.86
C ARG A 173 -13.02 -7.14 -15.71
N GLU A 174 -12.43 -7.97 -16.57
CA GLU A 174 -13.17 -8.91 -17.43
C GLU A 174 -13.96 -9.92 -16.60
N LEU A 175 -13.34 -10.52 -15.57
CA LEU A 175 -14.01 -11.44 -14.66
C LEU A 175 -15.16 -10.76 -13.89
N TYR A 176 -14.95 -9.54 -13.43
CA TYR A 176 -15.97 -8.75 -12.74
C TYR A 176 -17.17 -8.47 -13.66
N ILE A 177 -16.93 -7.99 -14.88
CA ILE A 177 -17.99 -7.74 -15.86
C ILE A 177 -18.73 -9.04 -16.20
N ALA A 178 -18.01 -10.14 -16.43
CA ALA A 178 -18.61 -11.43 -16.72
C ALA A 178 -19.50 -11.94 -15.57
N SER A 179 -19.05 -11.80 -14.33
CA SER A 179 -19.84 -12.19 -13.16
C SER A 179 -21.11 -11.34 -13.01
N LEU A 180 -21.03 -10.04 -13.28
CA LEU A 180 -22.17 -9.13 -13.25
C LEU A 180 -23.20 -9.49 -14.33
N VAL A 181 -22.75 -9.77 -15.56
CA VAL A 181 -23.61 -10.25 -16.66
C VAL A 181 -24.29 -11.56 -16.27
N MET A 182 -23.57 -12.52 -15.69
CA MET A 182 -24.14 -13.79 -15.25
C MET A 182 -25.19 -13.60 -14.15
N ILE A 183 -24.97 -12.71 -13.19
CA ILE A 183 -25.95 -12.39 -12.14
C ILE A 183 -27.23 -11.81 -12.76
N VAL A 184 -27.11 -10.87 -13.71
CA VAL A 184 -28.25 -10.26 -14.40
C VAL A 184 -29.04 -11.30 -15.19
N VAL A 185 -28.35 -12.12 -15.99
CA VAL A 185 -28.98 -13.19 -16.79
C VAL A 185 -29.69 -14.19 -15.89
N THR A 186 -29.04 -14.63 -14.81
CA THR A 186 -29.61 -15.59 -13.86
C THR A 186 -30.81 -15.01 -13.13
N SER A 187 -30.72 -13.76 -12.66
CA SER A 187 -31.83 -13.05 -12.02
C SER A 187 -33.02 -12.89 -12.96
N ALA A 188 -32.78 -12.46 -14.21
CA ALA A 188 -33.81 -12.34 -15.24
C ALA A 188 -34.47 -13.69 -15.54
N TYR A 189 -33.68 -14.76 -15.65
CA TYR A 189 -34.20 -16.11 -15.83
C TYR A 189 -35.11 -16.54 -14.66
N PHE A 190 -34.71 -16.32 -13.41
CA PHE A 190 -35.53 -16.64 -12.25
C PHE A 190 -36.82 -15.82 -12.19
N VAL A 191 -36.76 -14.53 -12.54
CA VAL A 191 -37.97 -13.69 -12.63
C VAL A 191 -38.91 -14.21 -13.71
N ILE A 192 -38.42 -14.50 -14.92
CA ILE A 192 -39.24 -15.05 -16.00
C ILE A 192 -39.84 -16.41 -15.61
N LYS A 193 -39.04 -17.29 -15.00
CA LYS A 193 -39.51 -18.60 -14.54
C LYS A 193 -40.58 -18.45 -13.47
N ARG A 194 -40.40 -17.54 -12.52
CA ARG A 194 -41.36 -17.23 -11.45
C ARG A 194 -42.67 -16.68 -12.05
N VAL A 195 -42.60 -15.71 -12.94
CA VAL A 195 -43.78 -15.15 -13.62
C VAL A 195 -44.51 -16.23 -14.42
N ARG A 196 -43.81 -17.14 -15.11
CA ARG A 196 -44.45 -18.27 -15.81
C ARG A 196 -45.12 -19.26 -14.86
N ALA A 197 -44.53 -19.52 -13.70
CA ALA A 197 -45.12 -20.39 -12.69
C ALA A 197 -46.36 -19.75 -12.03
N GLU A 198 -46.29 -18.46 -11.71
CA GLU A 198 -47.41 -17.69 -11.15
C GLU A 198 -48.53 -17.52 -12.18
N ALA A 199 -48.22 -17.21 -13.44
CA ALA A 199 -49.19 -17.15 -14.54
C ALA A 199 -49.76 -18.53 -14.93
N GLY A 200 -49.00 -19.62 -14.74
CA GLY A 200 -49.51 -20.99 -14.89
C GLY A 200 -50.45 -21.43 -13.75
N GLY A 201 -50.40 -20.76 -12.60
CA GLY A 201 -51.35 -20.89 -11.49
C GLY A 201 -52.62 -20.04 -11.67
N VAL A 202 -52.56 -18.97 -12.48
CA VAL A 202 -53.73 -18.22 -12.91
C VAL A 202 -54.27 -18.83 -14.21
N LYS A 203 -54.83 -20.04 -14.12
CA LYS A 203 -55.90 -20.38 -15.06
C LYS A 203 -56.99 -19.35 -14.83
N TYR A 204 -57.24 -18.51 -15.84
CA TYR A 204 -58.32 -17.55 -15.89
C TYR A 204 -59.63 -18.15 -15.34
N GLU A 205 -59.94 -17.91 -14.08
CA GLU A 205 -61.31 -17.91 -13.58
C GLU A 205 -61.94 -16.63 -14.14
N GLY A 206 -62.48 -16.73 -15.35
CA GLY A 206 -62.97 -15.55 -16.06
C GLY A 206 -63.84 -15.91 -17.25
N TYR A 207 -65.15 -15.93 -16.96
CA TYR A 207 -66.30 -15.80 -17.85
C TYR A 207 -66.76 -17.04 -18.62
N ARG A 208 -67.78 -17.69 -18.04
CA ARG A 208 -68.86 -18.36 -18.75
C ARG A 208 -70.16 -17.63 -18.42
#